data_AF-A0A5B2YZ67-F1
#
_entry.id   AF-A0A5B2YZ67-F1
#
_cell.length_a   1.000
_cell.length_b   1.000
_cell.length_c   1.000
_cell.angle_alpha   90.00
_cell.angle_beta   90.00
_cell.angle_gamma   90.00
#
_symmetry.space_group_name_H-M   'P 1'
#
loop_
_entity.id
_entity.type
_entity.pdbx_description
1 polymer ?
#
loop_
_entity_poly.entity_id
_entity_poly.type
_entity_poly.pdbx_seq_one_letter_code
_entity_poly.pdbx_strand_id
1 'polypeptide(L)' 'MVKVVAEPQYWYTKGLKYYNEKCYGIAIRCFDKYLDFHSGNNYGAWFMKGNSFYQLREYAKAVYCFNKSICD' A
#
# COMPACT_ATOMS: atom_id res chain seq x y z
N MET A 1 -4.28 16.36 24.42
CA MET A 1 -4.99 15.52 23.43
C MET A 1 -3.93 14.93 22.52
N VAL A 2 -3.48 13.71 22.81
CA VAL A 2 -2.51 13.02 21.95
C VAL A 2 -3.29 12.62 20.71
N LYS A 3 -3.03 13.25 19.56
CA LYS A 3 -3.53 12.73 18.28
C LYS A 3 -3.01 11.29 18.21
N VAL A 4 -3.92 10.33 18.29
CA VAL A 4 -3.63 8.94 17.90
C VAL A 4 -3.50 8.98 16.37
N VAL A 5 -2.38 9.53 15.90
CA VAL A 5 -1.92 9.32 14.53
C VAL A 5 -1.58 7.83 14.54
N ALA A 6 -2.46 6.99 13.99
CA ALA A 6 -2.07 5.62 13.71
C ALA A 6 -0.78 5.72 12.89
N GLU A 7 0.34 5.32 13.49
CA GLU A 7 1.66 5.43 12.86
C GLU A 7 1.53 4.90 11.43
N PRO A 8 2.07 5.56 10.39
CA PRO A 8 1.94 5.09 9.01
C PRO A 8 2.16 3.57 8.92
N GLN A 9 3.17 3.07 9.65
CA GLN A 9 3.49 1.65 9.78
C GLN A 9 2.32 0.73 10.16
N TYR A 10 1.36 1.17 10.98
CA TYR A 10 0.13 0.43 11.26
C TYR A 10 -0.62 0.09 9.97
N TRP A 11 -0.80 1.06 9.08
CA TRP A 11 -1.49 0.87 7.80
C TRP A 11 -0.71 -0.07 6.88
N TYR A 12 0.62 0.01 6.88
CA TYR A 12 1.46 -0.93 6.12
C TYR A 12 1.28 -2.36 6.60
N THR A 13 1.46 -2.61 7.90
CA THR A 13 1.32 -3.95 8.50
C THR A 13 -0.10 -4.51 8.32
N LYS A 14 -1.12 -3.66 8.47
CA LYS A 14 -2.52 -4.04 8.20
C LYS A 14 -2.74 -4.39 6.73
N GLY A 15 -2.15 -3.63 5.82
CA GLY A 15 -2.18 -3.93 4.37
C GLY A 15 -1.56 -5.28 4.04
N LEU A 16 -0.39 -5.59 4.61
CA LEU A 16 0.26 -6.90 4.46
C LEU A 16 -0.62 -8.05 4.94
N LYS A 17 -1.28 -7.89 6.11
CA LYS A 17 -2.21 -8.90 6.63
C LYS A 17 -3.35 -9.17 5.64
N TYR A 18 -4.02 -8.12 5.16
CA TYR A 18 -5.11 -8.30 4.18
C TYR A 18 -4.64 -8.82 2.83
N TYR A 19 -3.42 -8.50 2.41
CA TYR A 19 -2.82 -9.10 1.22
C TYR A 19 -2.68 -10.62 1.38
N ASN A 20 -2.16 -11.08 2.52
CA ASN A 20 -2.01 -12.51 2.82
C ASN A 20 -3.37 -13.24 2.92
N GLU A 21 -4.39 -12.55 3.42
CA GLU A 21 -5.79 -13.04 3.44
C GLU A 21 -6.46 -12.98 2.05
N LYS A 22 -5.74 -12.53 1.01
CA LYS A 22 -6.24 -12.34 -0.37
C LYS A 22 -7.35 -11.29 -0.49
N CYS A 23 -7.54 -10.46 0.54
CA CYS A 23 -8.45 -9.33 0.55
C CYS A 23 -7.79 -8.11 -0.11
N TYR A 24 -7.42 -8.24 -1.39
CA TYR A 24 -6.55 -7.29 -2.08
C TYR A 24 -7.12 -5.85 -2.15
N GLY A 25 -8.43 -5.67 -2.28
CA GLY A 25 -9.05 -4.34 -2.27
C GLY A 25 -8.89 -3.60 -0.94
N ILE A 26 -8.94 -4.32 0.18
CA ILE A 26 -8.71 -3.74 1.51
C ILE A 26 -7.21 -3.46 1.71
N ALA A 27 -6.35 -4.36 1.22
CA ALA A 27 -4.91 -4.14 1.23
C ALA A 27 -4.52 -2.85 0.51
N ILE A 28 -5.06 -2.62 -0.70
CA ILE A 28 -4.85 -1.38 -1.47
C ILE A 28 -5.20 -0.14 -0.64
N ARG A 29 -6.39 -0.11 -0.03
CA ARG A 29 -6.83 1.01 0.81
C ARG A 29 -5.92 1.24 2.03
N CYS A 30 -5.32 0.19 2.56
CA CYS A 30 -4.36 0.32 3.65
C CYS A 30 -3.04 0.93 3.15
N PHE A 31 -2.53 0.48 1.99
CA PHE A 31 -1.34 1.07 1.40
C PHE A 31 -1.57 2.52 0.95
N ASP A 32 -2.75 2.87 0.45
CA ASP A 32 -3.11 4.28 0.16
C ASP A 32 -3.00 5.15 1.41
N LYS A 33 -3.57 4.70 2.53
CA LYS A 33 -3.46 5.42 3.80
C LYS A 33 -2.02 5.52 4.29
N TYR A 34 -1.20 4.49 4.10
CA TYR A 34 0.24 4.59 4.42
C TYR A 34 0.89 5.73 3.65
N LEU A 35 0.64 5.78 2.33
CA LEU A 35 1.20 6.76 1.41
C LEU A 35 0.70 8.19 1.69
N ASP A 36 -0.53 8.35 2.20
CA ASP A 36 -1.08 9.68 2.57
C ASP A 36 -0.34 10.32 3.75
N PHE A 37 0.23 9.53 4.66
CA PHE A 37 0.86 10.03 5.89
C PHE A 37 2.38 9.95 5.90
N HIS A 38 3.00 9.17 5.01
CA HIS A 38 4.44 8.98 4.97
C HIS A 38 5.07 9.73 3.78
N SER A 39 5.61 10.91 4.07
CA SER A 39 6.52 11.61 3.16
C SER A 39 7.94 11.03 3.36
N GLY A 40 8.28 9.99 2.62
CA GLY A 40 9.56 9.30 2.75
C GLY A 40 9.69 8.21 1.69
N ASN A 41 10.65 7.31 1.88
CA ASN A 41 10.87 6.20 0.95
C ASN A 41 9.70 5.19 1.04
N ASN A 42 8.77 5.26 0.09
CA ASN A 42 7.57 4.42 0.09
C ASN A 42 7.62 3.25 -0.88
N TYR A 43 8.80 2.88 -1.37
CA TYR A 43 8.96 1.81 -2.37
C TYR A 43 8.17 0.54 -2.03
N GLY A 44 8.22 0.10 -0.76
CA GLY A 44 7.53 -1.10 -0.29
C GLY A 44 6.01 -0.98 -0.34
N ALA A 45 5.45 0.18 0.00
CA ALA A 45 4.01 0.40 -0.04
C ALA A 45 3.49 0.45 -1.49
N TRP A 46 4.20 1.13 -2.38
CA TRP A 46 3.89 1.13 -3.81
C TRP A 46 3.99 -0.27 -4.43
N PHE A 47 5.05 -1.02 -4.09
CA PHE A 47 5.23 -2.39 -4.57
C PHE A 47 4.10 -3.31 -4.11
N MET A 48 3.74 -3.28 -2.83
CA MET A 48 2.67 -4.13 -2.31
C MET A 48 1.29 -3.74 -2.83
N LYS A 49 1.03 -2.43 -3.00
CA LYS A 49 -0.18 -1.94 -3.69
C LYS A 49 -0.23 -2.43 -5.14
N GLY A 50 0.90 -2.42 -5.85
CA GLY A 50 1.01 -2.96 -7.20
C GLY A 50 0.71 -4.45 -7.25
N ASN A 51 1.27 -5.24 -6.33
CA ASN A 51 0.96 -6.67 -6.21
C ASN A 51 -0.53 -6.90 -5.93
N SER A 52 -1.16 -6.12 -5.05
CA SER A 52 -2.60 -6.22 -4.82
C SER A 52 -3.43 -5.97 -6.09
N PHE A 53 -3.10 -4.95 -6.89
CA PHE A 53 -3.77 -4.72 -8.17
C PHE A 53 -3.51 -5.86 -9.17
N TYR A 54 -2.28 -6.38 -9.22
CA TYR A 54 -1.92 -7.51 -10.08
C TYR A 54 -2.77 -8.74 -9.78
N GLN A 55 -2.95 -9.07 -8.50
CA GLN A 55 -3.80 -10.19 -8.06
C GLN A 55 -5.28 -9.98 -8.42
N LEU A 56 -5.74 -8.73 -8.50
CA LEU A 56 -7.08 -8.37 -8.99
C LEU A 56 -7.17 -8.30 -10.53
N ARG A 57 -6.09 -8.59 -11.26
CA ARG A 57 -5.98 -8.46 -12.72
C ARG A 57 -6.14 -7.03 -13.25
N GLU A 58 -5.94 -6.04 -12.38
CA GLU A 58 -5.95 -4.62 -12.70
C GLU A 58 -4.56 -4.17 -13.17
N TYR A 59 -4.09 -4.77 -14.26
CA TYR A 59 -2.67 -4.72 -14.66
C TYR A 59 -2.15 -3.30 -14.93
N ALA A 60 -2.97 -2.42 -15.53
CA ALA A 60 -2.57 -1.03 -15.78
C ALA A 60 -2.26 -0.28 -14.47
N LYS A 61 -3.06 -0.50 -13.42
CA LYS A 61 -2.84 0.10 -12.09
C LYS A 61 -1.65 -0.54 -11.39
N ALA A 62 -1.44 -1.83 -11.57
CA ALA A 62 -0.28 -2.53 -11.03
C ALA A 62 1.03 -1.96 -11.60
N VAL A 63 1.12 -1.81 -12.94
CA VAL A 63 2.28 -1.22 -13.63
C VAL A 63 2.54 0.21 -13.14
N TYR A 64 1.50 1.03 -12.99
CA TYR A 64 1.64 2.38 -12.43
C TYR A 64 2.29 2.34 -11.03
N CYS A 65 1.81 1.45 -10.16
CA CYS A 65 2.34 1.32 -8.80
C CYS A 65 3.79 0.80 -8.80
N PHE A 66 4.13 -0.17 -9.67
CA PHE A 66 5.50 -0.66 -9.79
C PHE A 66 6.46 0.42 -10.30
N ASN A 67 6.05 1.22 -11.28
CA ASN A 67 6.85 2.35 -11.74
C ASN A 67 7.08 3.37 -10.61
N LYS A 68 6.05 3.66 -9.81
CA LYS A 68 6.21 4.49 -8.62
C LYS A 68 7.18 3.88 -7.62
N SER A 69 7.13 2.57 -7.37
CA SER A 69 8.06 1.91 -6.43
C SER A 69 9.53 1.94 -6.83
N ILE A 70 9.84 2.21 -8.11
CA ILE A 70 11.22 2.30 -8.62
C ILE A 70 11.73 3.75 -8.60
N CYS A 71 10.82 4.73 -8.74
CA CYS A 71 11.18 6.15 -8.84
C CYS A 71 11.10 6.93 -7.51
N ASP A 72 10.42 6.37 -6.51
CA ASP A 72 10.29 6.94 -5.15
C ASP A 72 11.51 6.55 -4.28
#